data_AF-A0A1F7I1W1-F1
#
_entry.id   AF-A0A1F7I1W1-F1
#
_cell.length_a   1.000
_cell.length_b   1.000
_cell.length_c   1.000
_cell.angle_alpha   90.00
_cell.angle_beta   90.00
_cell.angle_gamma   90.00
#
_symmetry.space_group_name_H-M   'P 1'
#
loop_
_entity.id
_entity.type
_entity.pdbx_description
1 polymer ?
#
loop_
_entity_poly.entity_id
_entity_poly.type
_entity_poly.pdbx_seq_one_letter_code
_entity_poly.pdbx_strand_id
1 'polypeptide(L)'
;MKKIARKLISPVYAFIDSQNLNLGVRSQGWKLDWRKFRQYLRNKYHVSKAYVFIGHVKPFSRFIVRIDRLRGSLELKKHATGIGGRSKP
;
A
#
# COMPACT_ATOMS: atom_id res chain seq x y z
N MET A 1 13.82 31.34 26.67
CA MET A 1 12.94 30.52 25.80
C MET A 1 13.66 29.24 25.39
N LYS A 2 13.18 28.05 25.80
CA LYS A 2 13.78 26.76 25.37
C LYS A 2 13.26 26.41 23.98
N LYS A 3 14.13 26.42 22.96
CA LYS A 3 13.83 25.84 21.64
C LYS A 3 13.70 24.33 21.81
N ILE A 4 12.49 23.81 21.70
CA ILE A 4 12.25 22.36 21.65
C ILE A 4 12.78 21.87 20.30
N ALA A 5 13.89 21.13 20.31
CA ALA A 5 14.40 20.48 19.12
C ALA A 5 13.37 19.45 18.64
N ARG A 6 12.78 19.66 17.45
CA ARG A 6 11.92 18.65 16.81
C ARG A 6 12.76 17.39 16.63
N LYS A 7 12.38 16.30 17.29
CA LYS A 7 12.97 14.98 17.08
C LYS A 7 12.86 14.64 15.59
N LEU A 8 13.98 14.59 14.90
CA LEU A 8 14.05 14.16 13.50
C LEU A 8 13.70 12.68 13.47
N ILE A 9 12.44 12.37 13.14
CA ILE A 9 12.03 10.98 12.91
C ILE A 9 12.64 10.57 11.58
N SER A 10 13.58 9.63 11.62
CA SER A 10 14.14 9.05 10.42
C SER A 10 13.02 8.31 9.66
N PRO A 11 12.86 8.57 8.35
CA PRO A 11 11.82 7.89 7.59
C PRO A 11 12.11 6.38 7.50
N VAL A 12 11.09 5.57 7.78
CA VAL A 12 11.17 4.11 7.62
C VAL A 12 10.83 3.72 6.19
N TYR A 13 11.63 2.84 5.60
CA TYR A 13 11.46 2.34 4.23
C TYR A 13 11.21 0.82 4.25
N ALA A 14 10.32 0.33 3.39
CA ALA A 14 10.07 -1.10 3.23
C ALA A 14 10.46 -1.58 1.82
N PHE A 15 11.12 -2.73 1.75
CA PHE A 15 11.51 -3.41 0.52
C PHE A 15 10.89 -4.81 0.57
N ILE A 16 9.99 -5.10 -0.38
CA ILE A 16 9.03 -6.20 -0.27
C ILE A 16 9.13 -7.08 -1.51
N ASP A 17 9.46 -8.35 -1.32
CA ASP A 17 9.38 -9.35 -2.37
C ASP A 17 7.91 -9.79 -2.55
N SER A 18 7.30 -9.44 -3.68
CA SER A 18 5.90 -9.82 -3.95
C SER A 18 5.72 -11.29 -4.25
N GLN A 19 6.76 -12.00 -4.72
CA GLN A 19 6.64 -13.42 -5.06
C GLN A 19 6.47 -14.22 -3.77
N ASN A 20 7.38 -13.99 -2.81
CA ASN A 20 7.28 -14.61 -1.49
C ASN A 20 6.01 -14.22 -0.75
N LEU A 21 5.63 -12.93 -0.79
CA LEU A 21 4.40 -12.47 -0.16
C LEU A 21 3.14 -13.11 -0.76
N ASN A 22 3.06 -13.20 -2.09
CA ASN A 22 1.91 -13.77 -2.76
C ASN A 22 1.77 -15.28 -2.49
N LEU A 23 2.89 -16.03 -2.53
CA LEU A 23 2.89 -17.46 -2.19
C LEU A 23 2.46 -17.69 -0.74
N GLY A 24 3.00 -16.91 0.21
CA GLY A 24 2.63 -17.00 1.62
C GLY A 24 1.15 -16.72 1.86
N VAL A 25 0.63 -15.61 1.33
CA VAL A 25 -0.79 -15.24 1.50
C VAL A 25 -1.74 -16.27 0.86
N ARG A 26 -1.38 -16.79 -0.33
CA ARG A 26 -2.18 -17.82 -1.01
C ARG A 26 -2.15 -19.16 -0.29
N SER A 27 -1.03 -19.55 0.31
CA SER A 27 -0.93 -20.79 1.09
C SER A 27 -1.89 -20.83 2.27
N GLN A 28 -2.29 -19.65 2.77
CA GLN A 28 -3.27 -19.49 3.85
C GLN A 28 -4.71 -19.35 3.34
N GLY A 29 -4.94 -19.43 2.02
CA GLY A 29 -6.26 -19.25 1.41
C GLY A 29 -6.71 -17.80 1.28
N TRP A 30 -5.81 -16.83 1.45
CA TRP A 30 -6.14 -15.40 1.43
C TRP A 30 -5.78 -14.77 0.08
N LYS A 31 -6.42 -13.63 -0.23
CA LYS A 31 -6.05 -12.75 -1.34
C LYS A 31 -5.61 -11.40 -0.78
N LEU A 32 -4.40 -10.97 -1.15
CA LEU A 32 -3.84 -9.74 -0.61
C LEU A 32 -4.56 -8.50 -1.20
N ASP A 33 -5.11 -7.66 -0.32
CA ASP A 33 -5.52 -6.29 -0.64
C ASP A 33 -4.33 -5.35 -0.43
N TRP A 34 -3.72 -4.91 -1.53
CA TRP A 34 -2.54 -4.04 -1.52
C TRP A 34 -2.78 -2.69 -0.84
N ARG A 35 -4.01 -2.16 -0.87
CA ARG A 35 -4.35 -0.88 -0.22
C ARG A 35 -4.36 -1.05 1.29
N LYS A 36 -5.03 -2.10 1.79
CA LYS A 36 -5.03 -2.43 3.22
C LYS A 36 -3.61 -2.76 3.70
N PHE A 37 -2.84 -3.50 2.91
CA PHE A 37 -1.44 -3.80 3.22
C PHE A 37 -0.57 -2.54 3.32
N ARG A 38 -0.71 -1.58 2.37
CA ARG A 38 0.01 -0.30 2.46
C ARG A 38 -0.36 0.51 3.69
N GLN A 39 -1.64 0.51 4.06
CA GLN A 39 -2.13 1.18 5.27
C GLN A 39 -1.60 0.52 6.54
N TYR A 40 -1.56 -0.81 6.58
CA TYR A 40 -0.97 -1.58 7.68
C TYR A 40 0.52 -1.24 7.87
N LEU A 41 1.31 -1.22 6.79
CA LEU A 41 2.73 -0.84 6.84
C LEU A 41 2.92 0.60 7.37
N ARG A 42 2.04 1.52 6.96
CA ARG A 42 2.07 2.92 7.44
C ARG A 42 1.75 3.00 8.93
N ASN A 43 0.67 2.35 9.36
CA ASN A 43 0.13 2.54 10.71
C ASN A 43 0.93 1.77 11.75
N LYS A 44 1.32 0.53 11.45
CA LYS A 44 2.00 -0.33 12.42
C LYS A 44 3.50 -0.09 12.49
N TYR A 45 4.13 0.15 11.33
CA TYR A 45 5.58 0.24 11.21
C TYR A 45 6.09 1.63 10.80
N HIS A 46 5.20 2.63 10.74
CA HIS A 46 5.56 4.00 10.36
C HIS A 46 6.27 4.10 8.99
N VAL A 47 5.99 3.16 8.08
CA VAL A 47 6.63 3.09 6.77
C VAL A 47 6.23 4.29 5.90
N SER A 48 7.21 5.14 5.62
CA SER A 48 7.09 6.33 4.78
C SER A 48 7.03 5.95 3.30
N LYS A 49 7.92 5.07 2.83
CA LYS A 49 7.94 4.59 1.44
C LYS A 49 8.09 3.07 1.40
N ALA A 50 7.39 2.44 0.47
CA ALA A 50 7.45 0.99 0.28
C ALA A 50 7.71 0.68 -1.20
N TYR A 51 8.65 -0.24 -1.43
CA TYR A 51 9.11 -0.70 -2.72
C TYR A 51 8.81 -2.19 -2.85
N VAL A 52 8.15 -2.58 -3.92
CA VAL A 52 7.76 -3.97 -4.19
C VAL A 52 8.51 -4.47 -5.41
N PHE A 53 9.10 -5.65 -5.29
CA PHE A 53 9.75 -6.37 -6.37
C PHE A 53 8.76 -7.38 -6.95
N ILE A 54 8.43 -7.24 -8.24
CA ILE A 54 7.41 -8.07 -8.91
C ILE A 54 7.95 -9.36 -9.55
N GLY A 55 9.24 -9.61 -9.40
CA GLY A 55 9.93 -10.77 -9.95
C GLY A 55 10.72 -10.45 -11.21
N HIS A 56 11.42 -11.47 -11.71
CA HIS A 56 12.32 -11.42 -12.85
C HIS A 56 11.56 -11.78 -14.13
N VAL A 57 11.30 -10.80 -15.00
CA VAL A 57 10.78 -11.06 -16.35
C VAL A 57 11.98 -10.95 -17.29
N LYS A 58 12.27 -11.99 -18.09
CA LYS A 58 13.54 -12.15 -18.81
C LYS A 58 14.05 -10.97 -19.68
N PRO A 59 13.23 -9.99 -20.17
CA PRO A 59 13.79 -8.78 -20.77
C PRO A 59 14.01 -7.61 -19.80
N PHE A 60 13.54 -7.69 -18.55
CA PHE A 60 13.51 -6.59 -17.60
C PHE A 60 13.84 -7.06 -16.19
N SER A 61 15.13 -7.22 -15.94
CA SER A 61 15.66 -7.85 -14.73
C SER A 61 15.48 -7.05 -13.43
N ARG A 62 14.89 -5.84 -13.49
CA ARG A 62 14.83 -4.90 -12.36
C ARG A 62 13.53 -4.12 -12.34
N PHE A 63 12.42 -4.76 -11.99
CA PHE A 63 11.17 -4.06 -11.71
C PHE A 63 10.97 -3.83 -10.22
N ILE A 64 11.22 -2.60 -9.79
CA ILE A 64 10.85 -2.09 -8.47
C ILE A 64 9.67 -1.14 -8.65
N VAL A 65 8.56 -1.42 -7.99
CA VAL A 65 7.38 -0.56 -8.01
C VAL A 65 7.21 0.12 -6.65
N ARG A 66 7.02 1.43 -6.67
CA ARG A 66 6.68 2.20 -5.48
C ARG A 66 5.20 2.03 -5.16
N ILE A 67 4.89 1.44 -4.02
CA ILE A 67 3.49 1.22 -3.59
C ILE A 67 2.75 2.55 -3.45
N ASP A 68 3.43 3.61 -3.01
CA ASP A 68 2.82 4.94 -2.83
C ASP A 68 2.36 5.57 -4.16
N ARG A 69 3.01 5.22 -5.29
CA ARG A 69 2.62 5.69 -6.63
C ARG A 69 1.44 4.91 -7.21
N LEU A 70 1.18 3.69 -6.72
CA LEU A 70 0.04 2.87 -7.13
C LEU A 70 -1.29 3.29 -6.47
N ARG A 71 -1.25 4.25 -5.53
CA ARG A 71 -2.45 4.73 -4.84
C ARG A 71 -3.49 5.28 -5.82
N GLY A 72 -3.04 6.01 -6.86
CA GLY A 72 -3.93 6.62 -7.86
C GLY A 72 -4.49 5.64 -8.90
N SER A 73 -3.77 4.57 -9.24
CA SER A 73 -4.25 3.55 -10.19
C SER A 73 -5.17 2.50 -9.56
N LEU A 74 -5.25 2.45 -8.23
CA LEU A 74 -6.12 1.55 -7.46
C LEU A 74 -7.35 2.24 -6.86
N GLU A 75 -7.50 3.55 -7.05
CA GLU A 75 -8.77 4.25 -6.83
C GLU A 75 -9.69 3.93 -8.01
N LEU A 76 -10.46 2.83 -7.88
CA LEU A 76 -11.69 2.67 -8.65
C LEU A 76 -12.46 3.99 -8.50
N LYS A 77 -12.67 4.70 -9.62
CA LYS A 77 -13.68 5.75 -9.69
C LYS A 77 -14.95 5.13 -9.11
N LYS A 78 -15.37 5.59 -7.92
CA LYS A 78 -16.74 5.35 -7.48
C LYS A 78 -17.61 5.96 -8.56
N HIS A 79 -18.24 5.14 -9.40
CA HIS A 79 -19.46 5.59 -10.06
C HIS A 79 -20.40 6.01 -8.93
N ALA A 80 -20.82 7.26 -8.97
CA ALA A 80 -21.62 7.88 -7.93
C ALA A 80 -22.90 7.07 -7.70
N THR A 81 -22.96 6.29 -6.63
CA THR A 81 -24.25 5.89 -6.05
C THR A 81 -24.77 7.12 -5.31
N GLY A 82 -25.56 7.93 -6.02
CA GLY A 82 -26.32 9.00 -5.41
C GLY A 82 -27.29 8.41 -4.40
N ILE A 83 -27.06 8.69 -3.12
CA ILE A 83 -28.06 8.46 -2.08
C ILE A 83 -29.02 9.65 -2.18
N GLY A 84 -30.24 9.39 -2.66
CA GLY A 84 -31.32 10.35 -2.68
C GLY A 84 -32.59 9.71 -2.16
N GLY A 85 -33.00 10.10 -0.96
CA GLY A 85 -34.41 10.15 -0.57
C GLY A 85 -35.03 8.86 0.01
N ARG A 86 -35.29 8.90 1.31
CA ARG A 86 -36.36 8.14 1.96
C ARG A 86 -37.72 8.64 1.44
N SER A 87 -38.62 7.73 1.06
CA SER A 87 -40.07 7.97 1.11
C SER A 87 -40.77 6.64 1.37
N LYS A 88 -41.37 6.52 2.55
CA LYS A 88 -42.40 5.50 2.83
C LYS A 88 -43.70 5.93 2.13
N PRO A 89 -44.51 4.98 1.67
CA PRO A 89 -45.67 4.58 2.48
C PRO A 89 -45.49 3.19 3.09
#